data_AF-A0A2A4QYB5-F1
#
_entry.id   AF-A0A2A4QYB5-F1
#
_cell.length_a   1.000
_cell.length_b   1.000
_cell.length_c   1.000
_cell.angle_alpha   90.00
_cell.angle_beta   90.00
_cell.angle_gamma   90.00
#
_symmetry.space_group_name_H-M   'P 1'
#
loop_
_entity.id
_entity.type
_entity.pdbx_description
1 polymer ?
#
loop_
_entity_poly.entity_id
_entity_poly.type
_entity_poly.pdbx_seq_one_letter_code
_entity_poly.pdbx_strand_id
1 'polypeptide(L)'
;MARYLEAKCRLCRREGEKLYLKGEKCYTAKCAMEKRPYPPGQHGQRRSRLTDYALQLREKQKIGLFTTDNTQWWLTIDLTKFDGRWGGEVAAAKYTNYLNPKNAVVYLNKINMGKLLQAGRLRKIAPNEQPEVRVELIEPFWEQENNTAERIDL
;
A
#
# COMPACT_ATOMS: atom_id res chain seq x y z
N MET A 1 -28.97 -1.42 -25.33
CA MET A 1 -28.08 -1.82 -24.21
C MET A 1 -27.17 -2.94 -24.67
N ALA A 2 -25.85 -2.79 -24.52
CA ALA A 2 -24.89 -3.82 -24.93
C ALA A 2 -24.89 -4.98 -23.92
N ARG A 3 -25.14 -6.20 -24.39
CA ARG A 3 -25.04 -7.42 -23.57
C ARG A 3 -23.65 -8.05 -23.76
N TYR A 4 -23.03 -8.48 -22.67
CA TYR A 4 -21.74 -9.17 -22.71
C TYR A 4 -21.92 -10.62 -23.21
N LEU A 5 -21.44 -10.90 -24.42
CA LEU A 5 -21.57 -12.21 -25.09
C LEU A 5 -20.32 -13.10 -24.97
N GLU A 6 -19.23 -12.58 -24.39
CA GLU A 6 -17.98 -13.32 -24.25
C GLU A 6 -18.05 -14.44 -23.19
N ALA A 7 -16.95 -15.18 -23.06
CA ALA A 7 -16.79 -16.27 -22.10
C ALA A 7 -17.05 -15.83 -20.64
N LYS A 8 -18.22 -16.16 -20.10
CA LYS A 8 -18.63 -15.84 -18.72
C LYS A 8 -17.65 -16.29 -17.62
N CYS A 9 -16.93 -17.39 -17.83
CA CYS A 9 -15.91 -17.87 -16.87
C CYS A 9 -14.67 -16.97 -16.81
N ARG A 10 -14.44 -16.11 -17.81
CA ARG A 10 -13.38 -15.10 -17.82
C ARG A 10 -13.62 -14.06 -16.73
N LEU A 11 -14.87 -13.67 -16.52
CA LEU A 11 -15.29 -12.74 -15.48
C LEU A 11 -15.03 -13.32 -14.10
N CYS A 12 -15.52 -14.53 -13.81
CA CYS A 12 -15.24 -15.21 -12.53
C CYS A 12 -13.74 -15.25 -12.20
N ARG A 13 -12.90 -15.56 -13.20
CA ARG A 13 -11.43 -15.64 -13.00
C ARG A 13 -10.76 -14.28 -12.82
N ARG A 14 -11.33 -13.21 -13.38
CA ARG A 14 -10.81 -11.85 -13.22
C ARG A 14 -11.19 -11.28 -11.85
N GLU A 15 -12.42 -11.52 -11.40
CA GLU A 15 -12.90 -11.13 -10.07
C GLU A 15 -12.34 -12.01 -8.94
N GLY A 16 -11.81 -13.19 -9.27
CA GLY A 16 -11.25 -14.11 -8.27
C GLY A 16 -12.32 -14.86 -7.46
N GLU A 17 -13.60 -14.74 -7.80
CA GLU A 17 -14.73 -15.35 -7.10
C GLU A 17 -15.69 -16.10 -8.05
N LYS A 18 -16.41 -17.10 -7.52
CA LYS A 18 -17.44 -17.84 -8.27
C LYS A 18 -18.71 -17.00 -8.38
N LEU A 19 -18.89 -16.34 -9.52
CA LEU A 19 -20.13 -15.60 -9.86
C LEU A 19 -21.31 -16.47 -10.34
N TYR A 20 -21.16 -17.81 -10.36
CA TYR A 20 -22.19 -18.78 -10.78
C TYR A 20 -22.92 -18.52 -12.12
N LEU A 21 -22.32 -17.74 -13.04
CA LEU A 21 -22.90 -17.34 -14.33
C LEU A 21 -23.19 -18.48 -15.33
N LYS A 22 -22.72 -19.71 -15.04
CA LYS A 22 -22.96 -20.92 -15.85
C LYS A 22 -23.77 -22.01 -15.11
N GLY A 23 -24.38 -21.68 -13.96
CA GLY A 23 -25.25 -22.60 -13.22
C GLY A 23 -24.54 -23.89 -12.81
N GLU A 24 -25.09 -25.04 -13.19
CA GLU A 24 -24.63 -26.39 -12.82
C GLU A 24 -23.13 -26.61 -13.04
N LYS A 25 -22.56 -26.09 -14.13
CA LYS A 25 -21.13 -26.22 -14.42
C LYS A 25 -20.24 -25.61 -13.32
N CYS A 26 -20.70 -24.59 -12.61
CA CYS A 26 -19.95 -23.90 -11.57
C CYS A 26 -19.80 -24.73 -10.28
N TYR A 27 -20.63 -25.76 -10.08
CA TYR A 27 -20.58 -26.68 -8.94
C TYR A 27 -19.75 -27.93 -9.21
N THR A 28 -19.30 -28.12 -10.46
CA THR A 28 -18.51 -29.30 -10.85
C THR A 28 -17.01 -28.98 -10.90
N ALA A 29 -16.18 -30.03 -10.83
CA ALA A 29 -14.73 -30.01 -11.07
C ALA A 29 -14.32 -29.44 -12.46
N LYS A 30 -15.29 -29.22 -13.36
CA LYS A 30 -15.07 -28.59 -14.68
C LYS A 30 -15.14 -27.06 -14.61
N CYS A 31 -15.34 -26.48 -13.44
CA CYS A 31 -15.35 -25.04 -13.24
C CYS A 31 -13.97 -24.43 -13.53
N ALA A 32 -13.93 -23.32 -14.27
CA ALA A 32 -12.68 -22.67 -14.62
C ALA A 32 -11.94 -22.08 -13.40
N MET A 33 -12.67 -21.76 -12.33
CA MET A 33 -12.10 -21.29 -11.07
C MET A 33 -11.32 -22.38 -10.35
N GLU A 34 -11.83 -23.62 -10.32
CA GLU A 34 -11.13 -24.74 -9.67
C GLU A 34 -9.91 -25.18 -10.47
N LYS A 35 -10.00 -25.17 -11.80
CA LYS A 35 -8.87 -25.55 -12.67
C LYS A 35 -7.80 -24.47 -12.81
N ARG A 36 -8.19 -23.19 -12.78
CA ARG A 36 -7.32 -22.04 -13.08
C ARG A 36 -7.71 -20.83 -12.21
N PRO A 37 -7.41 -20.86 -10.90
CA PRO A 37 -7.77 -19.81 -9.93
C PRO A 37 -6.85 -18.58 -10.05
N TYR A 38 -6.65 -18.09 -11.27
CA TYR A 38 -5.81 -16.93 -11.55
C TYR A 38 -6.42 -16.15 -12.72
N PRO A 39 -6.17 -14.82 -12.79
CA PRO A 39 -6.71 -13.96 -13.82
C PRO A 39 -6.51 -14.50 -15.24
N PRO A 40 -7.44 -14.23 -16.18
CA PRO A 40 -7.28 -14.61 -17.57
C PRO A 40 -6.21 -13.75 -18.26
N GLY A 41 -5.37 -14.36 -19.10
CA GLY A 41 -4.33 -13.70 -19.89
C GLY A 41 -2.96 -14.35 -19.70
N GLN A 42 -2.00 -14.01 -20.57
CA GLN A 42 -0.63 -14.55 -20.55
C GLN A 42 0.09 -14.26 -19.22
N HIS A 43 -0.19 -13.11 -18.61
CA HIS A 43 0.41 -12.71 -17.33
C HIS A 43 -0.42 -13.09 -16.10
N GLY A 44 -1.56 -13.75 -16.29
CA GLY A 44 -2.50 -14.03 -15.20
C GLY A 44 -1.94 -14.94 -14.10
N GLN A 45 -1.03 -15.86 -14.46
CA GLN A 45 -0.33 -16.71 -13.49
C GLN A 45 0.86 -16.03 -12.82
N ARG A 46 1.33 -14.90 -13.37
CA ARG A 46 2.59 -14.31 -12.93
C ARG A 46 2.37 -13.56 -11.62
N ARG A 47 2.59 -14.24 -10.50
CA ARG A 47 2.96 -13.53 -9.27
C ARG A 47 4.33 -12.90 -9.53
N SER A 48 4.41 -11.57 -9.52
CA SER A 48 5.68 -10.87 -9.54
C SER A 48 6.40 -11.19 -8.23
N ARG A 49 7.34 -12.13 -8.28
CA ARG A 49 8.38 -12.22 -7.25
C ARG A 49 9.25 -10.97 -7.39
N LEU A 50 9.54 -10.30 -6.29
CA LEU A 50 10.51 -9.20 -6.29
C LEU A 50 11.85 -9.73 -6.80
N THR A 51 12.49 -8.96 -7.69
CA THR A 51 13.85 -9.26 -8.15
C THR A 51 14.83 -9.03 -7.00
N ASP A 52 16.00 -9.67 -7.05
CA ASP A 52 17.05 -9.47 -6.03
C ASP A 52 17.46 -7.99 -5.94
N TYR A 53 17.50 -7.29 -7.08
CA TYR A 53 17.70 -5.84 -7.12
C TYR A 53 16.60 -5.09 -6.35
N ALA A 54 15.33 -5.44 -6.52
CA ALA A 54 14.23 -4.79 -5.81
C ALA A 54 14.27 -5.06 -4.30
N LEU A 55 14.75 -6.22 -3.87
CA LEU A 55 15.00 -6.53 -2.45
C LEU A 55 16.09 -5.62 -1.88
N GLN A 56 17.24 -5.56 -2.55
CA GLN A 56 18.36 -4.69 -2.15
C GLN A 56 17.95 -3.20 -2.14
N LEU A 57 17.18 -2.76 -3.14
CA LEU A 57 16.70 -1.38 -3.22
C LEU A 57 15.77 -1.05 -2.04
N ARG A 58 14.86 -1.95 -1.68
CA ARG A 58 13.98 -1.76 -0.52
C ARG A 58 14.76 -1.66 0.78
N GLU A 59 15.79 -2.48 0.96
CA GLU A 59 16.66 -2.40 2.14
C GLU A 59 17.42 -1.08 2.21
N LYS A 60 17.89 -0.56 1.07
CA LYS A 60 18.55 0.75 0.99
C LYS A 60 17.62 1.92 1.30
N GLN A 61 16.38 1.87 0.80
CA GLN A 61 15.40 2.94 1.00
C GLN A 61 14.76 2.91 2.40
N LYS A 62 14.72 1.75 3.05
CA LYS A 62 14.06 1.59 4.34
C LYS A 62 14.85 2.30 5.44
N ILE A 63 14.24 3.34 6.00
CA ILE A 63 14.80 4.05 7.15
C ILE A 63 14.58 3.21 8.43
N GLY A 64 13.36 2.68 8.59
CA GLY A 64 13.04 1.86 9.74
C GLY A 64 11.56 1.52 9.86
N LEU A 65 11.27 0.63 10.81
CA LEU A 65 9.91 0.32 11.21
C LEU A 65 9.65 0.84 12.63
N PHE A 66 8.52 1.49 12.78
CA PHE A 66 8.09 2.15 13.99
C PHE A 66 6.66 1.73 14.33
N THR A 67 6.31 1.92 15.59
CA THR A 67 4.97 1.65 16.10
C THR A 67 4.53 2.76 17.04
N THR A 68 3.23 2.80 17.28
CA THR A 68 2.56 3.71 18.18
C THR A 68 1.38 2.97 18.79
N ASP A 69 1.02 3.35 20.01
CA ASP A 69 -0.13 2.79 20.70
C ASP A 69 -1.44 3.46 20.22
N ASN A 70 -1.34 4.57 19.47
CA ASN A 70 -2.49 5.28 18.91
C ASN A 70 -2.73 4.92 17.44
N THR A 71 -3.85 4.28 17.14
CA THR A 71 -4.29 3.92 15.78
C THR A 71 -4.55 5.13 14.88
N GLN A 72 -4.93 6.27 15.46
CA GLN A 72 -5.33 7.49 14.75
C GLN A 72 -4.25 8.57 14.70
N TRP A 73 -3.00 8.24 15.03
CA TRP A 73 -1.86 9.16 15.06
C TRP A 73 -1.68 9.98 13.76
N TRP A 74 -2.08 9.42 12.62
CA TRP A 74 -1.94 10.02 11.29
C TRP A 74 -2.92 11.16 10.99
N LEU A 75 -4.03 11.27 11.76
CA LEU A 75 -5.02 12.35 11.58
C LEU A 75 -4.48 13.70 12.03
N THR A 76 -3.73 13.72 13.12
CA THR A 76 -3.20 14.95 13.72
C THR A 76 -1.95 15.47 13.04
N ILE A 77 -1.33 14.67 12.18
CA ILE A 77 -0.04 14.97 11.57
C ILE A 77 -0.20 15.53 10.18
N ASP A 78 0.42 16.69 9.99
CA ASP A 78 0.62 17.30 8.70
C ASP A 78 2.05 17.04 8.21
N LEU A 79 2.18 16.20 7.19
CA LEU A 79 3.47 15.81 6.63
C LEU A 79 4.14 16.90 5.81
N THR A 80 3.38 17.90 5.35
CA THR A 80 3.94 19.02 4.59
C THR A 80 5.01 19.77 5.38
N LYS A 81 4.84 19.86 6.71
CA LYS A 81 5.80 20.48 7.64
C LYS A 81 7.12 19.73 7.78
N PHE A 82 7.17 18.48 7.34
CA PHE A 82 8.33 17.60 7.43
C PHE A 82 8.90 17.25 6.05
N ASP A 83 8.45 17.91 4.98
CA ASP A 83 8.72 17.56 3.59
C ASP A 83 8.38 16.09 3.30
N GLY A 84 7.35 15.55 3.97
CA GLY A 84 6.96 14.15 3.91
C GLY A 84 5.74 13.92 3.02
N ARG A 85 5.55 12.67 2.57
CA ARG A 85 4.34 12.24 1.84
C ARG A 85 3.77 10.95 2.43
N TRP A 86 2.44 10.86 2.47
CA TRP A 86 1.74 9.64 2.85
C TRP A 86 1.83 8.59 1.74
N GLY A 87 1.98 7.33 2.14
CA GLY A 87 1.82 6.20 1.24
C GLY A 87 0.37 5.90 0.89
N GLY A 88 0.17 4.95 -0.02
CA GLY A 88 -1.11 4.72 -0.70
C GLY A 88 -2.32 4.51 0.22
N GLU A 89 -2.18 3.74 1.30
CA GLU A 89 -3.31 3.45 2.20
C GLU A 89 -3.79 4.71 2.94
N VAL A 90 -2.87 5.44 3.57
CA VAL A 90 -3.20 6.66 4.31
C VAL A 90 -3.61 7.78 3.37
N ALA A 91 -2.98 7.88 2.20
CA ALA A 91 -3.39 8.82 1.15
C ALA A 91 -4.83 8.53 0.70
N ALA A 92 -5.16 7.27 0.38
CA ALA A 92 -6.51 6.87 -0.02
C ALA A 92 -7.54 7.14 1.09
N ALA A 93 -7.17 6.91 2.36
CA ALA A 93 -8.00 7.26 3.50
C ALA A 93 -8.30 8.77 3.56
N LYS A 94 -7.28 9.63 3.38
CA LYS A 94 -7.47 11.10 3.34
C LYS A 94 -8.34 11.57 2.17
N TYR A 95 -8.29 10.89 1.02
CA TYR A 95 -9.09 11.25 -0.14
C TYR A 95 -10.55 10.78 -0.05
N THR A 96 -10.78 9.58 0.50
CA THR A 96 -12.08 8.92 0.42
C THR A 96 -12.86 8.94 1.73
N ASN A 97 -12.22 9.13 2.88
CA ASN A 97 -12.81 9.07 4.23
C ASN A 97 -13.57 7.76 4.57
N TYR A 98 -13.43 6.70 3.76
CA TYR A 98 -14.04 5.39 3.99
C TYR A 98 -13.05 4.32 4.45
N LEU A 99 -11.75 4.56 4.33
CA LEU A 99 -10.70 3.64 4.77
C LEU A 99 -10.22 3.99 6.19
N ASN A 100 -10.06 2.97 7.03
CA ASN A 100 -9.34 3.09 8.29
C ASN A 100 -8.00 2.31 8.20
N PRO A 101 -6.89 2.99 7.87
CA PRO A 101 -5.61 2.33 7.70
C PRO A 101 -5.06 1.86 9.05
N LYS A 102 -4.78 0.55 9.16
CA LYS A 102 -4.08 -0.01 10.34
C LYS A 102 -2.58 0.23 10.26
N ASN A 103 -2.03 0.20 9.05
CA ASN A 103 -0.62 0.41 8.79
C ASN A 103 -0.44 1.70 8.00
N ALA A 104 0.73 2.31 8.16
CA ALA A 104 1.07 3.54 7.46
C ALA A 104 2.45 3.42 6.85
N VAL A 105 2.58 3.94 5.62
CA VAL A 105 3.87 4.16 4.97
C VAL A 105 4.06 5.66 4.87
N VAL A 106 5.25 6.14 5.22
CA VAL A 106 5.61 7.55 5.11
C VAL A 106 6.90 7.67 4.34
N TYR A 107 6.88 8.53 3.33
CA TYR A 107 8.06 8.93 2.57
C TYR A 107 8.60 10.22 3.14
N LEU A 108 9.83 10.22 3.64
CA LEU A 108 10.48 11.43 4.14
C LEU A 108 12.00 11.32 4.05
N ASN A 109 12.67 12.47 4.02
CA ASN A 109 14.11 12.52 4.14
C ASN A 109 14.56 12.24 5.58
N LYS A 110 15.71 11.57 5.77
CA LYS A 110 16.28 11.20 7.08
C LYS A 110 16.46 12.40 8.01
N ILE A 111 16.72 13.58 7.45
CA ILE A 111 16.92 14.84 8.18
C ILE A 111 15.69 15.20 9.03
N ASN A 112 14.49 15.02 8.48
CA ASN A 112 13.24 15.42 9.12
C ASN A 112 12.60 14.30 9.98
N MET A 113 13.23 13.11 10.03
CA MET A 113 12.68 11.96 10.75
C MET A 113 12.50 12.22 12.24
N GLY A 114 13.49 12.83 12.91
CA GLY A 114 13.41 13.07 14.35
C GLY A 114 12.18 13.88 14.76
N LYS A 115 11.86 14.92 13.99
CA LYS A 115 10.69 15.78 14.22
C LYS A 115 9.38 15.02 14.06
N LEU A 116 9.30 14.14 13.05
CA LEU A 116 8.13 13.29 12.82
C LEU A 116 7.95 12.26 13.94
N LEU A 117 9.03 11.62 14.38
CA LEU A 117 8.98 10.64 15.47
C LEU A 117 8.46 11.27 16.76
N GLN A 118 8.91 12.49 17.08
CA GLN A 118 8.44 13.24 18.24
C GLN A 118 6.97 13.64 18.11
N ALA A 119 6.56 14.17 16.95
CA ALA A 119 5.18 14.61 16.71
C ALA A 119 4.18 13.44 16.78
N GLY A 120 4.54 12.28 16.23
CA GLY A 120 3.70 11.08 16.23
C GLY A 120 3.86 10.15 17.42
N ARG A 121 4.74 10.49 18.38
CA ARG A 121 5.15 9.60 19.50
C ARG A 121 5.51 8.20 19.01
N LEU A 122 6.20 8.14 17.88
CA LEU A 122 6.57 6.88 17.23
C LEU A 122 7.82 6.30 17.90
N ARG A 123 7.78 5.01 18.22
CA ARG A 123 8.92 4.26 18.76
C ARG A 123 9.37 3.18 17.79
N LYS A 124 10.65 2.81 17.82
CA LYS A 124 11.18 1.72 16.99
C LYS A 124 10.60 0.38 17.44
N ILE A 125 10.21 -0.47 16.50
CA ILE A 125 9.69 -1.81 16.79
C ILE A 125 10.82 -2.71 17.32
N ALA A 126 10.56 -3.47 18.38
CA ALA A 126 11.50 -4.47 18.88
C ALA A 126 11.50 -5.73 17.98
N PRO A 127 12.63 -6.46 17.82
CA PRO A 127 12.75 -7.56 16.85
C PRO A 127 11.68 -8.66 16.92
N ASN A 128 11.12 -8.92 18.10
CA ASN A 128 10.13 -9.98 18.34
C ASN A 128 8.71 -9.44 18.65
N GLU A 129 8.48 -8.15 18.45
CA GLU A 129 7.22 -7.50 18.79
C GLU A 129 6.28 -7.48 17.57
N GLN A 130 5.02 -7.87 17.79
CA GLN A 130 3.96 -7.74 16.80
C GLN A 130 3.08 -6.54 17.17
N PRO A 131 3.37 -5.34 16.63
CA PRO A 131 2.57 -4.17 16.96
C PRO A 131 1.21 -4.21 16.28
N GLU A 132 0.23 -3.56 16.93
CA GLU A 132 -1.09 -3.34 16.34
C GLU A 132 -1.03 -2.37 15.15
N VAL A 133 -0.18 -1.35 15.26
CA VAL A 133 0.04 -0.33 14.21
C VAL A 133 1.49 -0.39 13.75
N ARG A 134 1.69 -0.65 12.45
CA ARG A 134 3.01 -0.60 11.83
C ARG A 134 3.16 0.66 10.98
N VAL A 135 4.17 1.46 11.30
CA VAL A 135 4.58 2.64 10.55
C VAL A 135 5.92 2.37 9.87
N GLU A 136 5.95 2.41 8.55
CA GLU A 136 7.15 2.21 7.76
C GLU A 136 7.65 3.54 7.21
N LEU A 137 8.87 3.92 7.57
CA LEU A 137 9.51 5.12 7.06
C LEU A 137 10.46 4.74 5.92
N ILE A 138 10.27 5.39 4.77
CA ILE A 138 11.01 5.13 3.54
C ILE A 138 11.65 6.43 3.06
N GLU A 139 12.91 6.36 2.68
CA GLU A 139 13.60 7.44 2.00
C GLU A 139 13.09 7.53 0.55
N PRO A 140 12.53 8.68 0.15
CA PRO A 140 12.01 8.85 -1.21
C PRO A 140 13.15 8.75 -2.21
N PHE A 141 12.89 8.08 -3.33
CA PHE A 141 13.87 7.99 -4.44
C PHE A 141 13.74 9.15 -5.43
N TRP A 142 12.65 9.92 -5.35
CA TRP A 142 12.41 11.09 -6.18
C TRP A 142 12.93 12.35 -5.48
N GLU A 143 13.33 13.34 -6.27
CA GLU A 143 13.69 14.65 -5.74
C GLU A 143 12.46 15.28 -5.07
N GLN A 144 12.64 15.66 -3.81
CA GLN A 144 11.65 16.46 -3.10
C GLN A 144 11.97 17.91 -3.44
N GLU A 145 11.00 18.63 -4.01
CA GLU A 145 11.09 20.08 -4.13
C GLU A 145 11.27 20.65 -2.72
N ASN A 146 12.51 21.00 -2.37
CA ASN A 146 12.78 21.72 -1.14
C ASN A 146 12.06 23.06 -1.29
N ASN A 147 10.99 23.25 -0.53
CA ASN A 147 10.27 24.52 -0.52
C ASN A 147 11.08 25.54 0.31
N THR A 148 12.30 25.82 -0.14
CA THR A 148 13.17 26.92 0.31
C THR A 148 12.83 28.21 -0.45
N ALA A 149 11.57 28.40 -0.85
CA ALA A 149 11.11 29.53 -1.65
C ALA A 149 10.23 30.55 -0.87
N GLU A 150 10.23 30.53 0.47
CA GLU A 150 9.55 31.56 1.29
C GLU A 150 10.49 32.21 2.33
N ARG A 151 11.75 32.48 1.95
CA ARG A 151 12.70 33.22 2.80
C ARG A 151 13.53 34.26 2.05
N ILE A 152 12.93 34.97 1.10
CA ILE A 152 13.39 36.30 0.70
C ILE A 152 12.11 37.07 0.36
N ASP A 153 11.70 37.99 1.24
CA ASP A 153 10.89 39.19 0.94
C ASP A 153 10.67 39.92 2.28
N LEU A 154 11.69 40.67 2.70
CA LEU A 154 11.61 41.84 3.58
C LEU A 154 12.55 42.91 3.01
#